data_AF-A0AB37ZXB1-F1
#
_entry.id   AF-A0AB37ZXB1-F1
#
_cell.length_a   1.000
_cell.length_b   1.000
_cell.length_c   1.000
_cell.angle_alpha   90.00
_cell.angle_beta   90.00
_cell.angle_gamma   90.00
#
_symmetry.space_group_name_H-M   'P 1'
#
loop_
_entity.id
_entity.type
_entity.pdbx_description
1 polymer ?
#
loop_
_entity_poly.entity_id
_entity_poly.type
_entity_poly.pdbx_seq_one_letter_code
_entity_poly.pdbx_strand_id
1 'polypeptide(L)' 'MKVRVKEMPVRYSGKRYVENETLTIKKEAYDEKLFEILEDDSKKDGEDGE' A
#
# COMPACT_ATOMS: atom_id res chain seq x y z
N MET A 1 -3.90 4.87 -0.28
CA MET A 1 -2.74 4.31 0.43
C MET A 1 -1.87 3.56 -0.57
N LYS A 2 -0.61 3.95 -0.72
CA LYS A 2 0.37 3.30 -1.57
C LYS A 2 1.16 2.28 -0.75
N VAL A 3 1.22 1.06 -1.23
CA VAL A 3 1.88 -0.06 -0.56
C VAL A 3 2.84 -0.77 -1.50
N ARG A 4 3.80 -1.48 -0.94
CA ARG A 4 4.71 -2.39 -1.62
C ARG A 4 4.36 -3.83 -1.28
N VAL A 5 4.39 -4.72 -2.25
CA VAL A 5 4.24 -6.16 -2.01
C VAL A 5 5.52 -6.72 -1.40
N LYS A 6 5.41 -7.44 -0.28
CA LYS A 6 6.58 -7.94 0.46
C LYS A 6 7.29 -9.11 -0.21
N GLU A 7 6.55 -10.17 -0.55
CA GLU A 7 7.10 -11.44 -1.08
C GLU A 7 6.09 -12.16 -1.96
N MET A 8 4.85 -12.33 -1.48
CA MET A 8 3.85 -13.11 -2.21
C MET A 8 3.17 -12.31 -3.33
N PRO A 9 3.00 -12.88 -4.53
CA PRO A 9 2.27 -12.22 -5.59
C PRO A 9 0.79 -12.07 -5.21
N VAL A 10 0.32 -10.84 -5.17
CA VAL A 10 -1.06 -10.50 -4.79
C VAL A 10 -1.88 -10.15 -6.01
N ARG A 11 -3.18 -10.43 -5.95
CA ARG A 11 -4.12 -10.04 -7.00
C ARG A 11 -5.03 -8.95 -6.47
N TYR A 12 -4.95 -7.76 -7.05
CA TYR A 12 -5.74 -6.61 -6.66
C TYR A 12 -6.31 -5.91 -7.89
N SER A 13 -7.60 -5.57 -7.86
CA SER A 13 -8.29 -4.91 -8.96
C SER A 13 -8.12 -5.63 -10.33
N GLY A 14 -8.16 -6.96 -10.31
CA GLY A 14 -7.97 -7.80 -11.50
C GLY A 14 -6.53 -7.90 -12.03
N LYS A 15 -5.60 -7.08 -11.51
CA LYS A 15 -4.17 -7.13 -11.84
C LYS A 15 -3.39 -7.95 -10.81
N ARG A 16 -2.30 -8.56 -11.25
CA ARG A 16 -1.37 -9.30 -10.40
C ARG A 16 -0.13 -8.44 -10.18
N TYR A 17 0.26 -8.30 -8.92
CA TYR A 17 1.45 -7.57 -8.50
C TYR A 17 2.44 -8.56 -7.92
N VAL A 18 3.70 -8.41 -8.27
CA VAL A 18 4.80 -9.29 -7.81
C VAL A 18 5.54 -8.67 -6.64
N GLU A 19 6.47 -9.41 -6.04
CA GLU A 19 7.35 -8.90 -4.99
C GLU A 19 7.98 -7.56 -5.38
N ASN A 20 8.05 -6.64 -4.40
CA ASN A 20 8.60 -5.29 -4.55
C ASN A 20 7.82 -4.35 -5.48
N GLU A 21 6.72 -4.81 -6.11
CA GLU A 21 5.85 -3.89 -6.83
C GLU A 21 5.08 -2.99 -5.88
N THR A 22 4.85 -1.76 -6.35
CA THR A 22 4.07 -0.77 -5.62
C THR A 22 2.71 -0.60 -6.24
N LEU A 23 1.67 -0.55 -5.42
CA LEU A 23 0.30 -0.37 -5.85
C LEU A 23 -0.48 0.49 -4.86
N THR A 24 -1.54 1.11 -5.37
CA THR A 24 -2.47 1.86 -4.53
C THR A 24 -3.65 0.98 -4.20
N ILE A 25 -3.83 0.68 -2.92
CA ILE A 25 -4.96 -0.09 -2.41
C ILE A 25 -5.83 0.76 -1.48
N LYS A 26 -7.05 0.28 -1.25
CA LYS A 26 -7.91 0.80 -0.17
C LYS A 26 -7.43 0.26 1.17
N LYS A 27 -7.62 1.03 2.25
CA LYS A 27 -7.28 0.62 3.63
C LYS A 27 -7.97 -0.69 4.04
N GLU A 28 -9.17 -0.94 3.54
CA GLU A 28 -9.93 -2.17 3.77
C GLU A 28 -9.28 -3.42 3.14
N ALA A 29 -8.47 -3.24 2.10
CA ALA A 29 -7.75 -4.32 1.42
C ALA A 29 -6.29 -4.43 1.87
N TYR A 30 -5.87 -3.61 2.85
CA TYR A 30 -4.52 -3.64 3.40
C TYR A 30 -4.36 -4.82 4.36
N ASP A 31 -3.28 -5.56 4.16
CA ASP A 31 -2.90 -6.71 4.96
C ASP A 31 -1.42 -6.56 5.31
N GLU A 32 -1.11 -6.33 6.59
CA GLU A 32 0.25 -6.06 7.09
C GLU A 32 1.26 -7.17 6.78
N LYS A 33 0.76 -8.40 6.54
CA LYS A 33 1.58 -9.56 6.20
C LYS A 33 1.96 -9.58 4.72
N LEU A 34 1.10 -9.04 3.86
CA LEU A 34 1.30 -9.04 2.41
C LEU A 34 1.93 -7.75 1.90
N PHE A 35 1.66 -6.64 2.59
CA PHE A 35 1.97 -5.30 2.13
C PHE A 35 2.82 -4.53 3.14
N GLU A 36 3.70 -3.68 2.63
CA GLU A 36 4.44 -2.67 3.37
C GLU A 36 3.91 -1.29 2.97
N ILE A 37 3.60 -0.45 3.95
CA ILE A 37 3.10 0.90 3.72
C ILE A 37 4.24 1.76 3.20
N LEU A 38 4.12 2.31 1.99
CA LEU A 38 5.09 3.28 1.46
C LEU A 38 4.60 4.70 1.67
N GLU A 39 3.33 4.96 1.38
CA GLU A 39 2.72 6.28 1.52
C GLU A 39 1.27 6.11 1.99
N ASP A 40 1.02 6.49 3.24
CA ASP A 40 -0.32 6.53 3.77
C ASP A 40 -0.96 7.88 3.42
N ASP A 41 -1.76 7.89 2.36
CA ASP A 41 -2.53 9.08 1.92
C ASP A 41 -3.49 9.59 3.02
N SER A 42 -3.74 8.77 4.07
CA SER A 42 -4.46 9.17 5.28
C SER A 42 -3.66 10.14 6.17
N LYS A 43 -2.39 10.41 5.87
CA LYS A 43 -1.52 11.33 6.61
C LYS A 43 -1.37 12.72 5.95
N LYS A 44 -2.24 13.08 5.01
CA LYS A 44 -2.24 14.41 4.38
C LYS A 44 -3.31 15.33 4.98
N ASP A 45 -3.34 15.41 6.30
CA ASP A 45 -4.06 16.45 7.06
C ASP A 45 -3.45 16.56 8.47
N GLY A 46 -2.35 17.30 8.61
CA GLY A 46 -1.76 17.69 9.90
C GLY A 46 -0.26 17.45 10.03
N GLU A 47 0.48 18.53 10.32
CA GLU A 47 1.95 18.66 10.48
C GLU A 47 2.68 18.69 9.11
N ASP A 48 3.22 19.82 8.63
CA ASP A 48 4.06 20.81 9.29
C ASP A 48 3.58 22.26 9.05
N GLY A 49 3.32 22.97 10.14
CA GLY A 49 3.52 24.40 10.24
C GLY A 49 4.42 24.65 11.44
N GLU A 50 5.72 24.81 11.21
CA GLU A 50 6.68 25.36 12.17
C GLU A 50 7.62 26.33 11.45
#